data_AF-A0A6J6MK12-F1
#
_entry.id   AF-A0A6J6MK12-F1
#
_cell.length_a   1.000
_cell.length_b   1.000
_cell.length_c   1.000
_cell.angle_alpha   90.00
_cell.angle_beta   90.00
_cell.angle_gamma   90.00
#
_symmetry.space_group_name_H-M   'P 1'
#
loop_
_entity.id
_entity.type
_entity.pdbx_description
1 polymer ?
#
loop_
_entity_poly.entity_id
_entity_poly.type
_entity_poly.pdbx_seq_one_letter_code
_entity_poly.pdbx_strand_id
1 'polypeptide(L)'
;MTRASVFNYYKKKYLPQDIVVSVAGNIKHKRVVAMVEEALSRDNFLDVQGAPVVRENTPIKRAKQGSVGLIHRPSEQAHMFYGMEGVTRSDNRRFAMGVLSAALGGGMSSRLFQEIREKRGLAYSVYAYTQQFAGSGQIGFYAGCNPTKAIEVVEIIREVLADVADNGMSHEEIERAKGAVRGSLVLSQEDSGARMSRIGKSEIVYGAIMSFDEILTSVARVNEADIKAIASEYLTKTPTLALVGPFKSESKFEKVLAKGAH
;
A
#
# COMPACT_ATOMS: atom_id res chain seq x y z
N MET A 1 -18.30 17.27 17.42
CA MET A 1 -17.00 17.12 18.10
C MET A 1 -16.67 18.45 18.76
N THR A 2 -16.29 18.49 20.04
CA THR A 2 -16.03 19.75 20.76
C THR A 2 -14.54 20.09 20.81
N ARG A 3 -14.19 21.37 21.03
CA ARG A 3 -12.80 21.81 21.27
C ARG A 3 -12.14 21.01 22.39
N ALA A 4 -12.87 20.77 23.48
CA ALA A 4 -12.37 20.03 24.63
C ALA A 4 -11.99 18.58 24.27
N SER A 5 -12.79 17.91 23.43
CA SER A 5 -12.48 16.55 22.96
C SER A 5 -11.18 16.51 22.16
N VAL A 6 -10.95 17.49 21.26
CA VAL A 6 -9.72 17.58 20.46
C VAL A 6 -8.51 17.86 21.35
N PHE A 7 -8.63 18.81 22.29
CA PHE A 7 -7.54 19.17 23.20
C PHE A 7 -7.13 18.01 24.12
N ASN A 8 -8.10 17.28 24.66
CA ASN A 8 -7.84 16.11 25.50
C ASN A 8 -7.19 14.97 24.70
N TYR A 9 -7.59 14.78 23.44
CA TYR A 9 -6.94 13.82 22.55
C TYR A 9 -5.47 14.20 22.29
N TYR A 10 -5.20 15.47 21.98
CA TYR A 10 -3.85 16.01 21.81
C TYR A 10 -2.98 15.71 23.04
N LYS A 11 -3.40 16.14 24.23
CA LYS A 11 -2.64 15.91 25.48
C LYS A 11 -2.39 14.43 25.78
N LYS A 12 -3.29 13.53 25.37
CA LYS A 12 -3.15 12.08 25.59
C LYS A 12 -2.28 11.37 24.55
N LYS A 13 -2.17 11.90 23.33
CA LYS A 13 -1.58 11.19 22.18
C LYS A 13 -0.31 11.82 21.63
N TYR A 14 -0.04 13.08 21.95
CA TYR A 14 1.16 13.79 21.51
C TYR A 14 2.10 13.80 22.71
N LEU A 15 2.82 12.70 22.89
CA LEU A 15 3.78 12.52 23.98
C LEU A 15 5.20 12.44 23.40
N PRO A 16 6.24 12.86 24.13
CA PRO A 16 7.63 12.86 23.63
C PRO A 16 8.08 11.51 23.04
N GLN A 17 7.65 10.38 23.62
CA GLN A 17 7.98 9.04 23.13
C GLN A 17 7.33 8.64 21.79
N ASP A 18 6.28 9.36 21.36
CA ASP A 18 5.48 9.04 20.18
C ASP A 18 5.72 10.03 19.02
N ILE A 19 6.69 10.96 19.17
CA ILE A 19 7.01 11.98 18.18
C ILE A 19 8.41 11.76 17.61
N VAL A 20 8.51 11.77 16.28
CA VAL A 20 9.77 11.79 15.55
C VAL A 20 9.85 13.09 14.76
N VAL A 21 10.94 13.84 14.94
CA VAL A 21 11.27 15.00 14.10
C VAL A 21 12.28 14.56 13.05
N SER A 22 11.86 14.57 11.78
CA SER A 22 12.74 14.26 10.65
C SER A 22 13.05 15.53 9.87
N VAL A 23 14.32 15.70 9.49
CA VAL A 23 14.80 16.85 8.70
C VAL A 23 15.80 16.34 7.66
N ALA A 24 15.65 16.80 6.42
CA ALA A 24 16.60 16.50 5.35
C ALA A 24 16.95 17.78 4.56
N GLY A 25 18.24 17.95 4.25
CA GLY A 25 18.75 19.12 3.52
C GLY A 25 20.15 19.50 3.98
N ASN A 26 20.57 20.73 3.66
CA ASN A 26 21.85 21.28 4.08
C ASN A 26 21.78 21.77 5.54
N ILE A 27 21.78 20.83 6.49
CA ILE A 27 21.66 21.12 7.92
C ILE A 27 22.77 20.44 8.72
N LYS A 28 23.00 20.93 9.94
CA LYS A 28 23.87 20.29 10.93
C LYS A 28 23.01 19.72 12.04
N HIS A 29 23.15 18.41 12.29
CA HIS A 29 22.32 17.68 13.26
C HIS A 29 22.24 18.38 14.62
N LYS A 30 23.38 18.76 15.23
CA LYS A 30 23.41 19.44 16.54
C LYS A 30 22.60 20.75 16.57
N ARG A 31 22.56 21.50 15.47
CA ARG A 31 21.77 22.74 15.38
C ARG A 31 20.27 22.43 15.35
N VAL A 32 19.87 21.40 14.60
CA VAL A 32 18.46 20.97 14.54
C VAL A 32 18.00 20.49 15.91
N VAL A 33 18.79 19.66 16.59
CA VAL A 33 18.48 19.17 17.94
C VAL A 33 18.28 20.34 18.90
N ALA A 34 19.22 21.28 18.97
CA ALA A 34 19.10 22.46 19.84
C ALA A 34 17.82 23.29 19.54
N MET A 35 17.48 23.50 18.27
CA MET A 35 16.26 24.23 17.88
C MET A 35 14.99 23.48 18.28
N VAL A 36 14.98 22.15 18.16
CA VAL A 36 13.83 21.31 18.53
C VAL A 36 13.67 21.27 20.05
N GLU A 37 14.77 21.12 20.80
CA GLU A 37 14.77 21.17 22.26
C GLU A 37 14.26 22.52 22.78
N GLU A 38 14.75 23.62 22.21
CA GLU A 38 14.27 24.98 22.57
C GLU A 38 12.78 25.13 22.29
N ALA A 39 12.31 24.70 21.12
CA ALA A 39 10.90 24.82 20.73
C ALA A 39 9.97 23.98 21.60
N LEU A 40 10.35 22.73 21.89
CA LEU A 40 9.54 21.81 22.68
C LEU A 40 9.64 22.08 24.19
N SER A 41 10.64 22.82 24.69
CA SER A 41 10.72 23.14 26.13
C SER A 41 9.70 24.19 26.60
N ARG A 42 9.06 24.96 25.70
CA ARG A 42 8.27 26.16 26.05
C ARG A 42 7.04 25.91 26.94
N ASP A 43 6.50 24.70 26.94
CA ASP A 43 5.29 24.32 27.70
C ASP A 43 5.53 23.08 28.58
N ASN A 44 6.76 22.90 29.10
CA ASN A 44 7.15 21.74 29.91
C ASN A 44 6.93 20.39 29.20
N PHE A 45 6.90 20.40 27.86
CA PHE A 45 6.60 19.20 27.07
C PHE A 45 7.70 18.15 27.21
N LEU A 46 8.96 18.59 27.36
CA LEU A 46 10.12 17.72 27.57
C LEU A 46 10.37 17.34 29.04
N ASP A 47 9.58 17.87 29.99
CA ASP A 47 9.67 17.49 31.41
C ASP A 47 9.18 16.05 31.62
N VAL A 48 8.34 15.54 30.71
CA VAL A 48 7.91 14.15 30.68
C VAL A 48 8.92 13.34 29.87
N GLN A 49 9.68 12.49 30.55
CA GLN A 49 10.59 11.55 29.90
C GLN A 49 9.82 10.32 29.40
N GLY A 50 10.14 9.87 28.18
CA GLY A 50 9.57 8.65 27.60
C GLY A 50 10.55 8.01 26.64
N ALA A 51 10.66 6.68 26.68
CA ALA A 51 11.45 5.92 25.72
C ALA A 51 10.62 5.68 24.44
N PRO A 52 11.22 5.73 23.22
CA PRO A 52 10.51 5.47 21.98
C PRO A 52 9.75 4.14 22.03
N VAL A 53 8.46 4.16 21.71
CA VAL A 53 7.61 2.96 21.68
C VAL A 53 7.30 2.59 20.24
N VAL A 54 7.95 1.55 19.74
CA VAL A 54 7.58 0.98 18.44
C VAL A 54 6.23 0.29 18.58
N ARG A 55 5.27 0.67 17.73
CA ARG A 55 3.94 0.05 17.73
C ARG A 55 4.06 -1.45 17.45
N GLU A 56 3.49 -2.26 18.35
CA GLU A 56 3.48 -3.72 18.23
C GLU A 56 2.83 -4.18 16.94
N ASN A 57 3.37 -5.25 16.36
CA ASN A 57 2.80 -5.91 15.18
C ASN A 57 1.77 -6.98 15.58
N THR A 58 0.84 -6.64 16.47
CA THR A 58 -0.16 -7.59 16.97
C THR A 58 -1.24 -7.80 15.91
N PRO A 59 -1.52 -9.04 15.46
CA PRO A 59 -2.55 -9.32 14.48
C PRO A 59 -3.90 -8.69 14.87
N ILE A 60 -4.49 -7.93 13.95
CA ILE A 60 -5.77 -7.27 14.23
C ILE A 60 -6.91 -8.27 14.01
N LYS A 61 -7.84 -8.35 14.97
CA LYS A 61 -9.07 -9.14 14.81
C LYS A 61 -9.87 -8.63 13.62
N ARG A 62 -10.15 -9.52 12.67
CA ARG A 62 -10.90 -9.22 11.47
C ARG A 62 -12.38 -9.08 11.80
N ALA A 63 -12.97 -7.94 11.45
CA ALA A 63 -14.42 -7.84 11.41
C ALA A 63 -14.96 -8.68 10.24
N LYS A 64 -16.23 -9.09 10.30
CA LYS A 64 -16.89 -9.75 9.17
C LYS A 64 -16.89 -8.79 7.97
N GLN A 65 -16.16 -9.13 6.91
CA GLN A 65 -16.10 -8.34 5.69
C GLN A 65 -17.28 -8.71 4.78
N GLY A 66 -17.89 -7.70 4.15
CA GLY A 66 -18.73 -7.91 2.96
C GLY A 66 -17.84 -8.15 1.75
N SER A 67 -18.29 -8.97 0.80
CA SER A 67 -17.54 -9.24 -0.44
C SER A 67 -17.63 -8.07 -1.42
N VAL A 68 -18.75 -7.35 -1.42
CA VAL A 68 -18.98 -6.17 -2.25
C VAL A 68 -19.47 -5.01 -1.38
N GLY A 69 -19.05 -3.79 -1.70
CA GLY A 69 -19.65 -2.56 -1.18
C GLY A 69 -19.84 -1.54 -2.29
N LEU A 70 -21.05 -0.99 -2.41
CA LEU A 70 -21.40 -0.03 -3.45
C LEU A 70 -21.73 1.35 -2.87
N ILE A 71 -21.03 2.36 -3.35
CA ILE A 71 -21.37 3.78 -3.18
C ILE A 71 -22.00 4.27 -4.48
N HIS A 72 -23.32 4.47 -4.46
CA HIS A 72 -24.02 5.02 -5.60
C HIS A 72 -23.59 6.48 -5.85
N ARG A 73 -23.11 6.75 -7.06
CA ARG A 73 -22.81 8.10 -7.56
C ARG A 73 -23.21 8.21 -9.03
N PRO A 74 -23.99 9.23 -9.42
CA PRO A 74 -24.24 9.50 -10.83
C PRO A 74 -22.96 10.05 -11.48
N SER A 75 -22.19 9.18 -12.13
CA SER A 75 -20.92 9.50 -12.77
C SER A 75 -20.76 8.77 -14.10
N GLU A 76 -20.02 9.40 -15.04
CA GLU A 76 -19.68 8.83 -16.35
C GLU A 76 -18.64 7.69 -16.25
N GLN A 77 -17.99 7.56 -15.09
CA GLN A 77 -17.04 6.49 -14.79
C GLN A 77 -17.49 5.67 -13.60
N ALA A 78 -17.18 4.38 -13.64
CA ALA A 78 -17.18 3.49 -12.49
C ALA A 78 -15.77 3.34 -11.96
N HIS A 79 -15.60 3.50 -10.65
CA HIS A 79 -14.35 3.31 -9.95
C HIS A 79 -14.44 2.03 -9.13
N MET A 80 -13.47 1.15 -9.31
CA MET A 80 -13.44 -0.18 -8.71
C MET A 80 -12.16 -0.32 -7.91
N PHE A 81 -12.30 -0.75 -6.66
CA PHE A 81 -11.21 -1.10 -5.77
C PHE A 81 -11.36 -2.57 -5.42
N TYR A 82 -10.61 -3.41 -6.10
CA TYR A 82 -10.55 -4.85 -5.86
C TYR A 82 -9.32 -5.14 -5.00
N GLY A 83 -9.46 -5.80 -3.87
CA GLY A 83 -8.32 -6.03 -2.99
C GLY A 83 -8.53 -7.16 -2.02
N MET A 84 -7.43 -7.60 -1.43
CA MET A 84 -7.40 -8.64 -0.42
C MET A 84 -6.32 -8.31 0.61
N GLU A 85 -6.24 -9.18 1.62
CA GLU A 85 -5.16 -9.12 2.57
C GLU A 85 -3.80 -9.19 1.87
N GLY A 86 -2.84 -8.49 2.46
CA GLY A 86 -1.45 -8.53 2.08
C GLY A 86 -0.58 -8.67 3.31
N VAL A 87 0.73 -8.62 3.08
CA VAL A 87 1.72 -8.79 4.15
C VAL A 87 1.77 -7.58 5.09
N THR A 88 2.06 -7.82 6.37
CA THR A 88 2.24 -6.74 7.35
C THR A 88 3.53 -5.96 7.10
N ARG A 89 3.67 -4.78 7.71
CA ARG A 89 4.88 -3.96 7.57
C ARG A 89 6.17 -4.66 8.04
N SER A 90 6.06 -5.58 8.99
CA SER A 90 7.22 -6.29 9.55
C SER A 90 7.55 -7.61 8.83
N ASP A 91 6.72 -8.02 7.89
CA ASP A 91 6.96 -9.23 7.11
C ASP A 91 8.05 -8.96 6.06
N ASN A 92 9.13 -9.74 6.08
CA ASN A 92 10.23 -9.61 5.12
C ASN A 92 9.80 -9.87 3.67
N ARG A 93 8.69 -10.58 3.46
CA ARG A 93 8.07 -10.82 2.16
C ARG A 93 7.48 -9.54 1.53
N ARG A 94 7.46 -8.41 2.25
CA ARG A 94 7.01 -7.10 1.75
C ARG A 94 7.73 -6.61 0.49
N PHE A 95 8.97 -7.01 0.28
CA PHE A 95 9.70 -6.67 -0.95
C PHE A 95 9.17 -7.44 -2.16
N ALA A 96 8.94 -8.74 -2.00
CA ALA A 96 8.33 -9.57 -3.03
C ALA A 96 6.87 -9.14 -3.30
N MET A 97 6.10 -8.77 -2.27
CA MET A 97 4.77 -8.17 -2.44
C MET A 97 4.83 -6.84 -3.23
N GLY A 98 5.83 -6.00 -2.98
CA GLY A 98 6.06 -4.76 -3.73
C GLY A 98 6.39 -5.01 -5.21
N VAL A 99 7.26 -5.99 -5.49
CA VAL A 99 7.59 -6.41 -6.86
C VAL A 99 6.38 -7.01 -7.58
N LEU A 100 5.61 -7.88 -6.92
CA LEU A 100 4.37 -8.44 -7.43
C LEU A 100 3.36 -7.34 -7.80
N SER A 101 3.17 -6.36 -6.90
CA SER A 101 2.30 -5.21 -7.16
C SER A 101 2.77 -4.39 -8.37
N ALA A 102 4.07 -4.15 -8.50
CA ALA A 102 4.63 -3.44 -9.65
C ALA A 102 4.45 -4.23 -10.97
N ALA A 103 4.62 -5.55 -10.94
CA ALA A 103 4.44 -6.41 -12.10
C ALA A 103 2.97 -6.49 -12.55
N LEU A 104 2.03 -6.46 -11.61
CA LEU A 104 0.59 -6.48 -11.90
C LEU A 104 0.07 -5.12 -12.37
N GLY A 105 0.44 -4.03 -11.69
CA GLY A 105 -0.20 -2.72 -11.87
C GLY A 105 0.70 -1.50 -11.67
N GLY A 106 2.03 -1.64 -11.76
CA GLY A 106 2.99 -0.56 -11.47
C GLY A 106 3.25 0.42 -12.61
N GLY A 107 2.71 0.18 -13.82
CA GLY A 107 2.95 1.06 -14.97
C GLY A 107 2.46 0.47 -16.29
N MET A 108 2.79 1.12 -17.40
CA MET A 108 2.25 0.76 -18.71
C MET A 108 2.62 -0.66 -19.17
N SER A 109 3.76 -1.18 -18.70
CA SER A 109 4.22 -2.52 -19.04
C SER A 109 3.71 -3.61 -18.09
N SER A 110 2.85 -3.28 -17.13
CA SER A 110 2.34 -4.22 -16.13
C SER A 110 1.19 -5.05 -16.70
N ARG A 111 0.98 -6.26 -16.16
CA ARG A 111 0.07 -7.25 -16.74
C ARG A 111 -1.38 -6.73 -16.82
N LEU A 112 -1.91 -6.13 -15.77
CA LEU A 112 -3.28 -5.58 -15.79
C LEU A 112 -3.42 -4.38 -16.72
N PHE A 113 -2.39 -3.55 -16.84
CA PHE A 113 -2.42 -2.44 -17.80
C PHE A 113 -2.47 -2.97 -19.23
N GLN A 114 -1.65 -3.98 -19.55
CA GLN A 114 -1.64 -4.63 -20.85
C GLN A 114 -2.99 -5.30 -21.17
N GLU A 115 -3.53 -6.09 -20.24
CA GLU A 115 -4.78 -6.83 -20.47
C GLU A 115 -6.02 -5.93 -20.57
N ILE A 116 -6.11 -4.89 -19.73
CA ILE A 116 -7.34 -4.09 -19.61
C ILE A 116 -7.27 -2.85 -20.50
N ARG A 117 -6.15 -2.13 -20.50
CA ARG A 117 -6.01 -0.84 -21.20
C ARG A 117 -5.46 -1.01 -22.60
N GLU A 118 -4.35 -1.72 -22.76
CA GLU A 118 -3.67 -1.83 -24.07
C GLU A 118 -4.44 -2.73 -25.04
N LYS A 119 -4.72 -3.98 -24.64
CA LYS A 119 -5.34 -4.98 -25.53
C LYS A 119 -6.83 -4.76 -25.76
N ARG A 120 -7.55 -4.24 -24.76
CA ARG A 120 -9.02 -4.18 -24.77
C ARG A 120 -9.61 -2.78 -24.64
N GLY A 121 -8.82 -1.76 -24.29
CA GLY A 121 -9.30 -0.38 -24.18
C GLY A 121 -10.43 -0.18 -23.15
N LEU A 122 -10.56 -1.03 -22.14
CA LEU A 122 -11.72 -1.06 -21.24
C LEU A 122 -11.67 -0.01 -20.13
N ALA A 123 -10.48 0.41 -19.72
CA ALA A 123 -10.29 1.33 -18.59
C ALA A 123 -9.32 2.46 -18.93
N TYR A 124 -9.61 3.64 -18.38
CA TYR A 124 -8.75 4.82 -18.52
C TYR A 124 -7.54 4.77 -17.58
N SER A 125 -7.72 4.15 -16.42
CA SER A 125 -6.71 4.05 -15.38
C SER A 125 -6.80 2.69 -14.71
N VAL A 126 -5.67 2.00 -14.62
CA VAL A 126 -5.52 0.71 -13.95
C VAL A 126 -4.19 0.74 -13.21
N TYR A 127 -4.19 0.42 -11.92
CA TYR A 127 -2.96 0.29 -11.15
C TYR A 127 -3.14 -0.67 -9.99
N ALA A 128 -2.02 -1.12 -9.43
CA ALA A 128 -1.97 -1.91 -8.21
C ALA A 128 -1.27 -1.10 -7.12
N TYR A 129 -1.61 -1.39 -5.87
CA TYR A 129 -0.98 -0.77 -4.72
C TYR A 129 -0.89 -1.76 -3.57
N THR A 130 0.05 -1.51 -2.67
CA THR A 130 0.19 -2.25 -1.42
C THR A 130 0.19 -1.27 -0.26
N GLN A 131 -0.48 -1.64 0.82
CA GLN A 131 -0.45 -0.88 2.06
C GLN A 131 -0.18 -1.83 3.22
N GLN A 132 0.80 -1.48 4.03
CA GLN A 132 1.34 -2.33 5.07
C GLN A 132 1.17 -1.61 6.40
N PHE A 133 0.46 -2.24 7.33
CA PHE A 133 0.17 -1.71 8.66
C PHE A 133 0.82 -2.58 9.73
N ALA A 134 0.71 -2.15 10.98
CA ALA A 134 1.02 -2.99 12.13
C ALA A 134 -0.15 -3.97 12.33
N GLY A 135 0.12 -5.27 12.27
CA GLY A 135 -0.88 -6.32 12.49
C GLY A 135 -1.75 -6.68 11.29
N SER A 136 -1.61 -5.98 10.16
CA SER A 136 -2.32 -6.28 8.91
C SER A 136 -1.65 -5.63 7.69
N GLY A 137 -2.08 -6.03 6.50
CA GLY A 137 -1.71 -5.41 5.24
C GLY A 137 -2.76 -5.66 4.17
N GLN A 138 -2.64 -4.97 3.04
CA GLN A 138 -3.48 -5.17 1.88
C GLN A 138 -2.70 -5.03 0.57
N ILE A 139 -3.12 -5.79 -0.41
CA ILE A 139 -2.84 -5.56 -1.83
C ILE A 139 -4.15 -5.22 -2.52
N GLY A 140 -4.13 -4.16 -3.32
CA GLY A 140 -5.31 -3.64 -4.00
C GLY A 140 -5.02 -3.30 -5.46
N PHE A 141 -6.09 -3.31 -6.23
CA PHE A 141 -6.14 -3.09 -7.66
C PHE A 141 -7.25 -2.10 -7.93
N TYR A 142 -6.90 -1.01 -8.58
CA TYR A 142 -7.84 0.02 -8.98
C TYR A 142 -8.09 -0.07 -10.48
N ALA A 143 -9.34 0.13 -10.88
CA ALA A 143 -9.68 0.41 -12.26
C ALA A 143 -10.79 1.47 -12.36
N GLY A 144 -10.60 2.43 -13.27
CA GLY A 144 -11.59 3.42 -13.66
C GLY A 144 -12.04 3.19 -15.11
N CYS A 145 -13.30 2.83 -15.33
CA CYS A 145 -13.83 2.45 -16.64
C CYS A 145 -15.22 3.02 -16.92
N ASN A 146 -15.71 2.83 -18.14
CA ASN A 146 -17.13 3.06 -18.43
C ASN A 146 -17.99 2.09 -17.58
N PRO A 147 -19.11 2.54 -16.96
CA PRO A 147 -19.96 1.69 -16.13
C PRO A 147 -20.45 0.42 -16.83
N THR A 148 -20.68 0.45 -18.14
CA THR A 148 -21.10 -0.71 -18.93
C THR A 148 -20.02 -1.81 -19.02
N LYS A 149 -18.76 -1.45 -18.77
CA LYS A 149 -17.59 -2.35 -18.82
C LYS A 149 -17.13 -2.85 -17.46
N ALA A 150 -17.74 -2.38 -16.36
CA ALA A 150 -17.27 -2.66 -15.01
C ALA A 150 -17.20 -4.15 -14.68
N ILE A 151 -18.22 -4.93 -15.09
CA ILE A 151 -18.25 -6.38 -14.86
C ILE A 151 -17.09 -7.08 -15.60
N GLU A 152 -16.90 -6.76 -16.88
CA GLU A 152 -15.85 -7.33 -17.73
C GLU A 152 -14.45 -7.03 -17.14
N VAL A 153 -14.24 -5.81 -16.65
CA VAL A 153 -12.97 -5.42 -16.02
C VAL A 153 -12.71 -6.21 -14.72
N VAL A 154 -13.72 -6.41 -13.88
CA VAL A 154 -13.58 -7.21 -12.65
C VAL A 154 -13.29 -8.68 -12.98
N GLU A 155 -13.92 -9.24 -14.01
CA GLU A 155 -13.65 -10.60 -14.48
C GLU A 155 -12.19 -10.74 -14.95
N ILE A 156 -11.68 -9.80 -15.75
CA ILE A 156 -10.27 -9.80 -16.18
C ILE A 156 -9.30 -9.68 -15.01
N ILE A 157 -9.56 -8.79 -14.03
CA ILE A 157 -8.73 -8.69 -12.83
C ILE A 157 -8.65 -10.04 -12.13
N ARG A 158 -9.79 -10.72 -11.94
CA ARG A 158 -9.83 -12.04 -11.29
C ARG A 158 -9.06 -13.10 -12.06
N GLU A 159 -9.26 -13.18 -13.38
CA GLU A 159 -8.57 -14.13 -14.25
C GLU A 159 -7.06 -13.96 -14.22
N VAL A 160 -6.58 -12.71 -14.34
CA VAL A 160 -5.14 -12.40 -14.26
C VAL A 160 -4.57 -12.78 -12.90
N LEU A 161 -5.27 -12.48 -11.81
CA LEU A 161 -4.78 -12.78 -10.46
C LEU A 161 -4.81 -14.28 -10.16
N ALA A 162 -5.81 -15.01 -10.66
CA ALA A 162 -5.86 -16.47 -10.57
C ALA A 162 -4.71 -17.11 -11.36
N ASP A 163 -4.48 -16.68 -12.60
CA ASP A 163 -3.35 -17.15 -13.41
C ASP A 163 -2.01 -16.90 -12.72
N VAL A 164 -1.79 -15.71 -12.15
CA VAL A 164 -0.56 -15.42 -11.40
C VAL A 164 -0.45 -16.28 -10.13
N ALA A 165 -1.57 -16.53 -9.45
CA ALA A 165 -1.61 -17.43 -8.30
C ALA A 165 -1.34 -18.90 -8.66
N ASP A 166 -1.72 -19.36 -9.86
CA ASP A 166 -1.67 -20.78 -10.29
C ASP A 166 -0.47 -21.12 -11.17
N ASN A 167 0.03 -20.16 -11.93
CA ASN A 167 1.14 -20.33 -12.89
C ASN A 167 2.36 -19.42 -12.59
N GLY A 168 2.20 -18.39 -11.76
CA GLY A 168 3.28 -17.44 -11.45
C GLY A 168 3.45 -16.37 -12.53
N MET A 169 4.63 -15.75 -12.57
CA MET A 169 4.99 -14.71 -13.56
C MET A 169 6.26 -15.08 -14.29
N SER A 170 6.43 -14.56 -15.50
CA SER A 170 7.65 -14.80 -16.27
C SER A 170 8.85 -14.08 -15.64
N HIS A 171 10.05 -14.58 -15.94
CA HIS A 171 11.30 -13.94 -15.53
C HIS A 171 11.36 -12.47 -15.98
N GLU A 172 10.97 -12.19 -17.23
CA GLU A 172 11.01 -10.86 -17.81
C GLU A 172 10.03 -9.88 -17.13
N GLU A 173 8.85 -10.35 -16.72
CA GLU A 173 7.91 -9.52 -15.98
C GLU A 173 8.46 -9.15 -14.60
N ILE A 174 9.08 -10.11 -13.93
CA ILE A 174 9.68 -9.91 -12.60
C ILE A 174 10.88 -8.97 -12.69
N GLU A 175 11.80 -9.17 -13.62
CA GLU A 175 12.96 -8.30 -13.78
C GLU A 175 12.57 -6.87 -14.18
N ARG A 176 11.56 -6.72 -15.04
CA ARG A 176 11.03 -5.39 -15.40
C ARG A 176 10.41 -4.69 -14.20
N ALA A 177 9.64 -5.43 -13.39
CA ALA A 177 9.06 -4.90 -12.15
C ALA A 177 10.12 -4.52 -11.12
N LYS A 178 11.15 -5.35 -10.92
CA LYS A 178 12.32 -5.04 -10.08
C LYS A 178 13.02 -3.78 -10.56
N GLY A 179 13.25 -3.65 -11.86
CA GLY A 179 13.80 -2.45 -12.48
C GLY A 179 12.97 -1.21 -12.19
N ALA A 180 11.65 -1.28 -12.35
CA ALA A 180 10.74 -0.17 -12.07
C ALA A 180 10.77 0.25 -10.58
N VAL A 181 10.72 -0.72 -9.65
CA VAL A 181 10.79 -0.45 -8.20
C VAL A 181 12.12 0.19 -7.83
N ARG A 182 13.24 -0.35 -8.32
CA ARG A 182 14.58 0.19 -8.05
C ARG A 182 14.75 1.59 -8.65
N GLY A 183 14.29 1.80 -9.88
CA GLY A 183 14.35 3.10 -10.57
C GLY A 183 13.56 4.18 -9.83
N SER A 184 12.32 3.88 -9.45
CA SER A 184 11.48 4.79 -8.66
C SER A 184 12.14 5.14 -7.32
N LEU A 185 12.74 4.15 -6.65
CA LEU A 185 13.43 4.35 -5.39
C LEU A 185 14.67 5.25 -5.56
N VAL A 186 15.46 5.09 -6.63
CA VAL A 186 16.61 5.98 -6.93
C VAL A 186 16.17 7.40 -7.22
N LEU A 187 15.17 7.60 -8.08
CA LEU A 187 14.66 8.93 -8.41
C LEU A 187 14.10 9.66 -7.17
N SER A 188 13.49 8.92 -6.24
CA SER A 188 12.99 9.50 -4.99
C SER A 188 14.09 10.12 -4.11
N GLN A 189 15.37 9.81 -4.33
CA GLN A 189 16.48 10.34 -3.55
C GLN A 189 16.86 11.78 -3.90
N GLU A 190 16.42 12.28 -5.05
CA GLU A 190 16.70 13.65 -5.49
C GLU A 190 15.88 14.68 -4.69
N ASP A 191 14.74 14.26 -4.15
CA ASP A 191 13.85 15.11 -3.35
C ASP A 191 14.18 15.01 -1.85
N SER A 192 14.52 16.15 -1.23
CA SER A 192 14.74 16.24 0.21
C SER A 192 13.46 15.94 1.00
N GLY A 193 12.28 16.24 0.47
CA GLY A 193 10.99 15.91 1.08
C GLY A 193 10.75 14.41 1.19
N ALA A 194 11.00 13.67 0.11
CA ALA A 194 10.96 12.21 0.08
C ALA A 194 11.96 11.59 1.05
N ARG A 195 13.20 12.12 1.11
CA ARG A 195 14.22 11.67 2.07
C ARG A 195 13.78 11.87 3.52
N MET A 196 13.30 13.07 3.85
CA MET A 196 12.78 13.41 5.18
C MET A 196 11.63 12.46 5.57
N SER A 197 10.66 12.28 4.68
CA SER A 197 9.51 11.42 4.92
C SER A 197 9.91 9.97 5.13
N ARG A 198 10.89 9.46 4.37
CA ARG A 198 11.40 8.09 4.54
C ARG A 198 12.07 7.88 5.89
N ILE A 199 12.95 8.79 6.30
CA ILE A 199 13.65 8.69 7.59
C ILE A 199 12.65 8.73 8.75
N GLY A 200 11.74 9.70 8.73
CA GLY A 200 10.71 9.83 9.77
C GLY A 200 9.78 8.62 9.83
N LYS A 201 9.35 8.11 8.66
CA LYS A 201 8.57 6.89 8.59
C LYS A 201 9.36 5.69 9.10
N SER A 202 10.64 5.54 8.74
CA SER A 202 11.42 4.38 9.14
C SER A 202 11.60 4.32 10.66
N GLU A 203 11.87 5.47 11.27
CA GLU A 203 12.00 5.59 12.72
C GLU A 203 10.68 5.29 13.44
N ILE A 204 9.58 5.97 13.08
CA ILE A 204 8.30 5.81 13.78
C ILE A 204 7.64 4.44 13.53
N VAL A 205 7.95 3.80 12.39
CA VAL A 205 7.33 2.54 11.98
C VAL A 205 8.15 1.34 12.41
N TYR A 206 9.47 1.38 12.22
CA TYR A 206 10.35 0.22 12.41
C TYR A 206 11.34 0.38 13.56
N GLY A 207 11.58 1.60 14.06
CA GLY A 207 12.66 1.89 15.02
C GLY A 207 14.05 1.67 14.43
N ALA A 208 14.15 1.52 13.11
CA ALA A 208 15.39 1.30 12.40
C ALA A 208 15.30 1.89 10.99
N ILE A 209 16.41 2.49 10.53
CA ILE A 209 16.52 3.06 9.20
C ILE A 209 17.29 2.07 8.33
N MET A 210 16.59 1.33 7.47
CA MET A 210 17.26 0.58 6.41
C MET A 210 17.97 1.56 5.47
N SER A 211 19.23 1.29 5.20
CA SER A 211 19.99 1.96 4.17
C SER A 211 19.36 1.71 2.80
N PHE A 212 19.73 2.58 1.87
CA PHE A 212 19.27 2.49 0.50
C PHE A 212 19.72 1.18 -0.16
N ASP A 213 20.98 0.79 0.08
CA ASP A 213 21.58 -0.40 -0.49
C ASP A 213 20.94 -1.68 0.06
N GLU A 214 20.55 -1.71 1.33
CA GLU A 214 19.81 -2.83 1.91
C GLU A 214 18.44 -3.00 1.27
N ILE A 215 17.74 -1.89 0.99
CA ILE A 215 16.44 -1.93 0.31
C ILE A 215 16.62 -2.42 -1.14
N LEU A 216 17.59 -1.88 -1.87
CA LEU A 216 17.89 -2.31 -3.23
C LEU A 216 18.25 -3.79 -3.29
N THR A 217 19.08 -4.25 -2.36
CA THR A 217 19.48 -5.66 -2.25
C THR A 217 18.28 -6.55 -1.96
N SER A 218 17.39 -6.12 -1.07
CA SER A 218 16.18 -6.86 -0.74
C SER A 218 15.23 -7.00 -1.94
N VAL A 219 15.11 -5.96 -2.76
CA VAL A 219 14.34 -6.02 -4.02
C VAL A 219 15.05 -6.88 -5.08
N ALA A 220 16.37 -6.76 -5.21
CA ALA A 220 17.15 -7.51 -6.19
C ALA A 220 17.14 -9.03 -5.95
N ARG A 221 17.02 -9.45 -4.68
CA ARG A 221 16.96 -10.87 -4.28
C ARG A 221 15.63 -11.56 -4.58
N VAL A 222 14.57 -10.81 -4.85
CA VAL A 222 13.26 -11.38 -5.18
C VAL A 222 13.38 -12.22 -6.45
N ASN A 223 12.94 -13.47 -6.38
CA ASN A 223 12.95 -14.45 -7.47
C ASN A 223 11.54 -14.99 -7.79
N GLU A 224 11.41 -15.86 -8.80
CA GLU A 224 10.11 -16.39 -9.23
C GLU A 224 9.40 -17.20 -8.15
N ALA A 225 10.14 -17.95 -7.32
CA ALA A 225 9.56 -18.73 -6.24
C ALA A 225 8.96 -17.85 -5.14
N ASP A 226 9.62 -16.75 -4.79
CA ASP A 226 9.08 -15.77 -3.83
C ASP A 226 7.77 -15.15 -4.32
N ILE A 227 7.74 -14.77 -5.61
CA ILE A 227 6.56 -14.19 -6.26
C ILE A 227 5.43 -15.19 -6.31
N LYS A 228 5.72 -16.43 -6.71
CA LYS A 228 4.76 -17.52 -6.76
C LYS A 228 4.16 -17.81 -5.40
N ALA A 229 5.00 -17.93 -4.37
CA ALA A 229 4.55 -18.22 -3.01
C ALA A 229 3.58 -17.15 -2.49
N ILE A 230 3.95 -15.86 -2.62
CA ILE A 230 3.07 -14.75 -2.21
C ILE A 230 1.80 -14.69 -3.05
N ALA A 231 1.90 -14.89 -4.36
CA ALA A 231 0.75 -14.85 -5.25
C ALA A 231 -0.30 -15.91 -4.85
N SER A 232 0.15 -17.16 -4.69
CA SER A 232 -0.70 -18.29 -4.27
C SER A 232 -1.27 -18.13 -2.86
N GLU A 233 -0.53 -17.48 -1.96
CA GLU A 233 -0.96 -17.26 -0.58
C GLU A 233 -2.01 -16.15 -0.46
N TYR A 234 -1.93 -15.09 -1.27
CA TYR A 234 -2.74 -13.89 -1.06
C TYR A 234 -3.79 -13.62 -2.14
N LEU A 235 -3.45 -13.69 -3.44
CA LEU A 235 -4.23 -13.04 -4.51
C LEU A 235 -5.67 -13.57 -4.70
N THR A 236 -5.98 -14.77 -4.20
CA THR A 236 -7.31 -15.41 -4.39
C THR A 236 -8.08 -15.67 -3.09
N LYS A 237 -7.52 -15.36 -1.91
CA LYS A 237 -8.08 -15.86 -0.64
C LYS A 237 -9.24 -15.05 -0.08
N THR A 238 -9.12 -13.72 -0.06
CA THR A 238 -10.09 -12.84 0.63
C THR A 238 -10.47 -11.62 -0.22
N PRO A 239 -10.96 -11.83 -1.47
CA PRO A 239 -11.25 -10.72 -2.35
C PRO A 239 -12.44 -9.90 -1.85
N THR A 240 -12.24 -8.59 -1.80
CA THR A 240 -13.25 -7.58 -1.52
C THR A 240 -13.29 -6.61 -2.69
N LEU A 241 -14.50 -6.19 -3.09
CA LEU A 241 -14.71 -5.20 -4.14
C LEU A 241 -15.48 -4.00 -3.59
N ALA A 242 -14.87 -2.83 -3.61
CA ALA A 242 -15.58 -1.57 -3.41
C ALA A 242 -15.82 -0.86 -4.74
N LEU A 243 -17.03 -0.35 -4.93
CA LEU A 243 -17.52 0.27 -6.16
C LEU A 243 -17.99 1.68 -5.87
N VAL A 244 -17.61 2.63 -6.73
CA VAL A 244 -18.21 3.97 -6.78
C VAL A 244 -18.68 4.21 -8.21
N GLY A 245 -19.99 4.37 -8.40
CA GLY A 245 -20.54 4.59 -9.74
C GLY A 245 -22.06 4.48 -9.81
N PRO A 246 -22.64 4.60 -11.02
CA PRO A 246 -24.09 4.72 -11.22
C PRO A 246 -24.82 3.37 -11.17
N PHE A 247 -24.41 2.46 -10.27
CA PHE A 247 -25.05 1.15 -10.10
C PHE A 247 -26.16 1.23 -9.07
N LYS A 248 -27.21 0.41 -9.25
CA LYS A 248 -28.36 0.32 -8.35
C LYS A 248 -28.29 -0.86 -7.38
N SER A 249 -27.43 -1.85 -7.64
CA SER A 249 -27.37 -3.10 -6.89
C SER A 249 -25.99 -3.76 -7.00
N GLU A 250 -25.58 -4.42 -5.92
CA GLU A 250 -24.34 -5.19 -5.80
C GLU A 250 -24.45 -6.59 -6.42
N SER A 251 -25.67 -7.11 -6.63
CA SER A 251 -25.92 -8.53 -6.96
C SER A 251 -25.15 -9.05 -8.18
N LYS A 252 -24.98 -8.22 -9.22
CA LYS A 252 -24.19 -8.61 -10.40
C LYS A 252 -22.71 -8.81 -10.05
N PHE A 253 -22.16 -7.96 -9.19
CA PHE A 253 -20.77 -8.03 -8.76
C PHE A 253 -20.55 -9.15 -7.73
N GLU A 254 -21.51 -9.38 -6.84
CA GLU A 254 -21.46 -10.52 -5.92
C GLU A 254 -21.39 -11.86 -6.68
N LYS A 255 -22.20 -12.02 -7.73
CA LYS A 255 -22.15 -13.21 -8.60
C LYS A 255 -20.80 -13.36 -9.28
N VAL A 256 -20.19 -12.28 -9.75
CA VAL A 256 -18.85 -12.31 -10.35
C VAL A 256 -17.82 -12.77 -9.32
N LEU A 257 -17.86 -12.23 -8.09
CA LEU A 257 -16.92 -12.65 -7.04
C LEU A 257 -17.11 -14.12 -6.62
N ALA A 258 -18.36 -14.60 -6.56
CA ALA A 258 -18.68 -15.96 -6.12
C ALA A 258 -18.18 -17.06 -7.08
N LYS A 259 -18.02 -16.78 -8.38
CA LYS A 259 -17.64 -17.77 -9.42
C LYS A 259 -16.25 -18.40 -9.24
N GLY A 260 -15.45 -18.01 -8.24
CA GLY A 260 -14.08 -18.54 -8.02
C GLY A 260 -13.74 -18.77 -6.55
N ALA A 261 -14.75 -18.98 -5.70
CA ALA A 261 -14.57 -19.33 -4.28
C ALA A 261 -14.56 -20.86 -4.05
N HIS A 262 -14.22 -21.65 -5.09
CA HIS A 262 -14.14 -23.11 -5.04
C HIS A 262 -12.70 -23.57 -5.21
#